data_AF-A0A3T0E7U5-F1
#
_entry.id   AF-A0A3T0E7U5-F1
#
_cell.length_a   1.000
_cell.length_b   1.000
_cell.length_c   1.000
_cell.angle_alpha   90.00
_cell.angle_beta   90.00
_cell.angle_gamma   90.00
#
_symmetry.space_group_name_H-M   'P 1'
#
loop_
_entity.id
_entity.type
_entity.pdbx_description
1 polymer ?
#
loop_
_entity_poly.entity_id
_entity_poly.type
_entity_poly.pdbx_seq_one_letter_code
_entity_poly.pdbx_strand_id
1 'polypeptide(L)' 'MTKFPADIQNFASRFVTLQELRHEADYDPDARFAKSGVRQHLADAEASIAGFMAASTNDRRAFAAWVLFRKR' A
#
# COMPACT_ATOMS: atom_id res chain seq x y z
N MET A 1 4.81 14.27 17.27
CA MET A 1 4.52 13.93 15.87
C MET A 1 3.11 13.39 15.81
N THR A 2 2.17 14.09 15.17
CA THR A 2 0.84 13.56 14.90
C THR A 2 0.98 12.41 13.90
N LYS A 3 0.56 11.20 14.31
CA LYS A 3 0.52 10.05 13.41
C LYS A 3 -0.57 10.29 12.37
N PHE A 4 -0.33 9.87 11.12
CA PHE A 4 -1.37 9.87 10.08
C PHE A 4 -2.58 9.01 10.51
N PRO A 5 -3.78 9.21 9.94
CA PRO A 5 -4.91 8.32 10.17
C PRO A 5 -4.58 6.85 9.88
N ALA A 6 -5.29 5.94 10.54
CA ALA A 6 -5.07 4.49 10.38
C ALA A 6 -5.17 4.06 8.92
N ASP A 7 -6.13 4.59 8.16
CA ASP A 7 -6.31 4.24 6.75
C ASP A 7 -5.12 4.64 5.88
N ILE A 8 -4.50 5.78 6.17
CA ILE A 8 -3.27 6.22 5.48
C ILE A 8 -2.09 5.31 5.83
N GLN A 9 -1.95 4.93 7.12
CA GLN A 9 -0.89 4.02 7.56
C GLN A 9 -1.05 2.61 6.98
N ASN A 10 -2.27 2.10 6.95
CA ASN A 10 -2.63 0.81 6.38
C ASN A 10 -2.35 0.79 4.87
N PHE A 11 -2.77 1.83 4.15
CA PHE A 11 -2.45 2.00 2.74
C PHE A 11 -0.95 2.01 2.49
N ALA A 12 -0.19 2.81 3.24
CA ALA A 12 1.26 2.91 3.07
C ALA A 12 1.97 1.56 3.30
N SER A 13 1.61 0.87 4.38
CA SER A 13 2.18 -0.44 4.72
C SER A 13 1.83 -1.48 3.66
N ARG A 14 0.56 -1.53 3.24
CA ARG A 14 0.09 -2.50 2.24
C ARG A 14 0.72 -2.26 0.87
N PHE A 15 0.89 -0.99 0.49
CA PHE A 15 1.54 -0.63 -0.77
C PHE A 15 2.95 -1.20 -0.86
N VAL A 16 3.76 -1.07 0.20
CA VAL A 16 5.13 -1.61 0.22
C VAL A 16 5.12 -3.13 0.05
N THR A 17 4.33 -3.84 0.84
CA THR A 17 4.23 -5.31 0.75
C THR A 17 3.77 -5.78 -0.63
N LEU A 18 2.74 -5.15 -1.20
CA LEU A 18 2.25 -5.53 -2.52
C LEU A 18 3.25 -5.19 -3.63
N GLN A 19 4.05 -4.14 -3.46
CA GLN A 19 5.09 -3.77 -4.40
C GLN A 19 6.27 -4.74 -4.38
N GLU A 20 6.64 -5.26 -3.19
CA GLU A 20 7.63 -6.33 -3.03
C GLU A 20 7.13 -7.63 -3.68
N LEU A 21 5.89 -8.05 -3.38
CA LEU A 21 5.29 -9.23 -4.01
C LEU A 21 5.19 -9.10 -5.54
N ARG A 22 4.92 -7.89 -6.05
CA ARG A 22 4.97 -7.62 -7.49
C ARG A 22 6.38 -7.79 -8.04
N HIS A 23 7.38 -7.27 -7.35
CA HIS A 23 8.78 -7.41 -7.75
C HIS A 23 9.22 -8.87 -7.79
N GLU A 24 8.87 -9.66 -6.77
CA GLU A 24 9.10 -11.11 -6.76
C GLU A 24 8.40 -11.79 -7.95
N ALA A 25 7.12 -11.48 -8.18
CA ALA A 25 6.38 -12.04 -9.30
C ALA A 25 6.95 -11.69 -10.68
N ASP A 26 7.49 -10.47 -10.83
CA ASP A 26 8.03 -9.98 -12.09
C ASP A 26 9.47 -10.48 -12.35
N TYR A 27 10.27 -10.70 -11.31
CA TYR A 27 11.72 -10.87 -11.43
C TYR A 27 12.31 -12.13 -10.80
N ASP A 28 11.62 -12.83 -9.91
CA ASP A 28 12.09 -14.11 -9.34
C ASP A 28 11.49 -15.31 -10.12
N PRO A 29 12.30 -16.05 -10.90
CA PRO A 29 11.82 -17.19 -11.69
C PRO A 29 11.34 -18.37 -10.82
N ASP A 30 11.77 -18.43 -9.56
CA ASP A 30 11.41 -19.48 -8.61
C ASP A 30 10.22 -19.08 -7.73
N ALA A 31 9.74 -17.84 -7.80
CA ALA A 31 8.57 -17.40 -7.07
C ALA A 31 7.33 -18.25 -7.43
N ARG A 32 6.59 -18.68 -6.41
CA ARG A 32 5.35 -19.46 -6.56
C ARG A 32 4.27 -18.87 -5.68
N PHE A 33 3.12 -18.55 -6.30
CA PHE A 33 1.98 -17.97 -5.60
C PHE A 33 0.78 -18.90 -5.68
N ALA A 34 0.17 -19.19 -4.53
CA ALA A 34 -1.11 -19.88 -4.49
C ALA A 34 -2.22 -18.94 -4.97
N LYS A 35 -3.12 -19.42 -5.83
CA LYS A 35 -4.25 -18.63 -6.34
C LYS A 35 -5.10 -18.00 -5.23
N SER A 36 -5.30 -18.70 -4.12
CA SER A 36 -5.99 -18.19 -2.94
C SER A 36 -5.25 -17.02 -2.28
N GLY A 37 -3.92 -17.11 -2.16
CA GLY A 37 -3.07 -16.03 -1.64
C GLY A 37 -3.14 -14.79 -2.53
N VAL A 38 -3.03 -14.96 -3.84
CA VAL A 38 -3.17 -13.84 -4.80
C VAL A 38 -4.53 -13.17 -4.70
N ARG A 39 -5.62 -13.94 -4.54
CA ARG A 39 -6.96 -13.37 -4.33
C ARG A 39 -7.06 -12.55 -3.03
N GLN A 40 -6.40 -12.99 -1.97
CA GLN A 40 -6.34 -12.22 -0.73
C GLN A 40 -5.55 -10.92 -0.94
N HIS A 41 -4.41 -10.96 -1.63
CA HIS A 41 -3.64 -9.76 -1.95
C HIS A 41 -4.44 -8.75 -2.78
N LEU A 42 -5.27 -9.23 -3.72
CA LEU A 42 -6.17 -8.37 -4.48
C LEU A 42 -7.22 -7.70 -3.58
N ALA A 43 -7.90 -8.48 -2.73
CA ALA A 43 -8.89 -7.96 -1.79
C ALA A 43 -8.27 -6.94 -0.81
N ASP A 44 -7.06 -7.22 -0.32
CA ASP A 44 -6.31 -6.32 0.55
C ASP A 44 -5.94 -5.02 -0.16
N ALA A 45 -5.58 -5.08 -1.44
CA ALA A 45 -5.28 -3.91 -2.27
C ALA A 45 -6.53 -3.02 -2.44
N GLU A 46 -7.65 -3.62 -2.84
CA GLU A 46 -8.93 -2.93 -3.03
C GLU A 46 -9.39 -2.25 -1.73
N ALA A 47 -9.35 -2.96 -0.61
CA ALA A 47 -9.71 -2.42 0.69
C ALA A 47 -8.80 -1.26 1.12
N SER A 48 -7.49 -1.38 0.89
CA SER A 48 -6.53 -0.33 1.26
C SER A 48 -6.68 0.92 0.40
N ILE A 49 -6.96 0.78 -0.90
CA ILE A 49 -7.26 1.90 -1.80
C ILE A 49 -8.57 2.56 -1.37
N ALA A 50 -9.61 1.79 -1.08
CA ALA A 50 -10.89 2.33 -0.62
C ALA A 50 -10.74 3.12 0.69
N GLY A 51 -10.01 2.57 1.67
CA GLY A 51 -9.70 3.26 2.93
C GLY A 51 -8.92 4.54 2.73
N PHE A 52 -7.86 4.52 1.89
CA PHE A 52 -7.12 5.73 1.53
C PHE A 52 -8.02 6.77 0.87
N MET A 53 -8.91 6.36 -0.03
CA MET A 53 -9.79 7.26 -0.75
C MET A 53 -10.91 7.86 0.12
N ALA A 54 -11.31 7.15 1.17
CA ALA A 54 -12.26 7.63 2.18
C ALA A 54 -11.63 8.60 3.19
N ALA A 55 -10.31 8.56 3.37
CA ALA A 55 -9.60 9.50 4.23
C ALA A 55 -9.75 10.95 3.73
N SER A 56 -9.64 11.90 4.66
CA SER A 56 -9.85 13.32 4.34
C SER A 56 -8.88 13.80 3.26
N THR A 57 -9.33 14.74 2.42
CA THR A 57 -8.47 15.32 1.39
C THR A 57 -7.24 16.01 2.00
N ASN A 58 -7.35 16.57 3.21
CA ASN A 58 -6.22 17.16 3.92
C ASN A 58 -5.19 16.09 4.31
N ASP A 59 -5.62 14.95 4.85
CA ASP A 59 -4.72 13.86 5.22
C ASP A 59 -4.03 13.24 4.00
N ARG A 60 -4.77 13.02 2.91
CA ARG A 60 -4.19 12.53 1.65
C ARG A 60 -3.13 13.49 1.08
N ARG A 61 -3.40 14.80 1.10
CA ARG A 61 -2.44 15.82 0.64
C ARG A 61 -1.21 15.91 1.53
N ALA A 62 -1.41 15.88 2.85
CA ALA A 62 -0.32 15.86 3.81
C ALA A 62 0.56 14.60 3.63
N PHE A 63 -0.07 13.45 3.41
CA PHE A 63 0.63 12.20 3.11
C PHE A 63 1.41 12.29 1.79
N ALA A 64 0.79 12.79 0.71
CA ALA A 64 1.47 12.96 -0.58
C ALA A 64 2.67 13.91 -0.46
N ALA A 65 2.53 15.05 0.22
CA ALA A 65 3.63 15.95 0.49
C ALA A 65 4.73 15.27 1.32
N TRP A 66 4.35 14.51 2.35
CA TRP A 66 5.30 13.77 3.17
C TRP A 66 6.07 12.72 2.34
N VAL A 67 5.40 11.96 1.46
CA VAL A 67 6.05 10.99 0.58
C VAL A 67 7.02 11.67 -0.41
N LEU A 68 6.62 12.80 -1.00
CA LEU A 68 7.41 13.50 -2.01
C LEU A 68 8.61 14.28 -1.44
N PHE A 69 8.45 14.89 -0.27
CA PHE A 69 9.44 15.82 0.30
C PHE A 69 10.25 15.23 1.45
N ARG A 70 9.95 14.01 1.90
CA ARG A 70 10.83 13.32 2.86
C ARG A 70 12.17 13.06 2.16
N LYS A 71 13.20 13.80 2.59
CA LYS A 71 14.59 13.59 2.17
C LYS A 71 14.90 12.10 2.32
N ARG A 72 15.30 11.48 1.21
CA ARG A 72 15.95 10.17 1.23
C ARG A 72 17.22 10.24 2.06
#